data_AF-A0AAD2JKU0-F1
#
_entry.id   AF-A0AAD2JKU0-F1
#
_cell.length_a   1.000
_cell.length_b   1.000
_cell.length_c   1.000
_cell.angle_alpha   90.00
_cell.angle_beta   90.00
_cell.angle_gamma   90.00
#
_symmetry.space_group_name_H-M   'P 1'
#
loop_
_entity.id
_entity.type
_entity.pdbx_description
1 polymer ?
#
loop_
_entity_poly.entity_id
_entity_poly.type
_entity_poly.pdbx_seq_one_letter_code
_entity_poly.pdbx_strand_id
1 'polypeptide(L)'
;MSQDNKVLYQDCQPTDSLSFHLFAEGMVARMGDYSRPSVALLDRHIQALGRFLDRQFHEATSNIQRQDIALAGLANLVLWLGWLCSAECFGLNWEDCSILEPEDYGQADLPRNCGMVTFRLNPVTKSERTRTANVIIAYTAWSGLCTGKWFRRALSYRVRCTGPVFCHANGIAWTSFSFRSTYLYPSLYKQRLEGDPLLLPFDGTPSNTIESRFWSLHCYRRGGRSHVSPGEICGGRRLTIASETQVYEHSRWRLMETS
;
A
#
# COMPACT_ATOMS: atom_id res chain seq x y z
N MET A 1 -20.15 18.47 -31.74
CA MET A 1 -19.04 19.44 -31.64
C MET A 1 -18.51 19.36 -30.22
N SER A 2 -17.32 18.77 -30.05
CA SER A 2 -16.69 18.51 -28.75
C SER A 2 -16.13 19.81 -28.17
N GLN A 3 -16.45 20.13 -26.92
CA GLN A 3 -15.80 21.20 -26.17
C GLN A 3 -14.43 20.69 -25.69
N ASP A 4 -13.39 21.12 -26.38
CA ASP A 4 -12.01 20.95 -25.92
C ASP A 4 -11.79 21.78 -24.65
N ASN A 5 -11.57 21.10 -23.52
CA ASN A 5 -11.08 21.70 -22.28
C ASN A 5 -9.65 22.23 -22.51
N LYS A 6 -9.54 23.46 -23.03
CA LYS A 6 -8.26 24.16 -23.10
C LYS A 6 -7.80 24.54 -21.70
N VAL A 7 -6.78 23.84 -21.21
CA VAL A 7 -6.03 24.21 -20.01
C VAL A 7 -5.33 25.55 -20.28
N LEU A 8 -5.60 26.55 -19.45
CA LEU A 8 -4.91 27.84 -19.49
C LEU A 8 -3.49 27.65 -18.93
N TYR A 9 -2.49 27.92 -19.77
CA TYR A 9 -1.08 27.93 -19.36
C TYR A 9 -0.77 29.25 -18.65
N GLN A 10 -0.37 29.16 -17.40
CA GLN A 10 0.25 30.25 -16.64
C GLN A 10 1.73 29.88 -16.45
N ASP A 11 2.63 30.87 -16.48
CA ASP A 11 4.08 30.70 -16.33
C ASP A 11 4.47 30.28 -14.90
N CYS A 12 4.10 29.06 -14.52
CA CYS A 12 4.49 28.41 -13.27
C CYS A 12 5.04 27.02 -13.58
N GLN A 13 5.99 26.54 -12.76
CA GLN A 13 6.49 25.19 -12.92
C GLN A 13 5.34 24.18 -12.79
N PRO A 14 5.21 23.22 -13.72
CA PRO A 14 4.12 22.27 -13.71
C PRO A 14 4.23 21.42 -12.45
N THR A 15 3.11 21.28 -11.72
CA THR A 15 3.04 20.35 -10.60
C THR A 15 3.39 18.94 -11.07
N ASP A 16 3.99 18.11 -10.22
CA ASP A 16 4.29 16.72 -10.58
C ASP A 16 3.04 15.98 -11.09
N SER A 17 1.87 16.30 -10.53
CA SER A 17 0.57 15.79 -11.00
C SER A 17 0.25 16.17 -12.45
N LEU A 18 0.50 17.43 -12.85
CA LEU A 18 0.31 17.90 -14.22
C LEU A 18 1.36 17.28 -15.16
N SER A 19 2.61 17.18 -14.72
CA SER A 19 3.68 16.53 -15.47
C SER A 19 3.39 15.04 -15.72
N PHE A 20 2.88 14.33 -14.71
CA PHE A 20 2.42 12.94 -14.85
C PHE A 20 1.20 12.81 -15.75
N HIS A 21 0.26 13.76 -15.69
CA HIS A 21 -0.93 13.76 -16.55
C HIS A 21 -0.54 13.96 -18.02
N LEU A 22 0.27 14.99 -18.31
CA LEU A 22 0.77 15.29 -19.66
C LEU A 22 1.66 14.17 -20.20
N PHE A 23 2.48 13.55 -19.35
CA PHE A 23 3.27 12.38 -19.73
C PHE A 23 2.37 11.17 -20.02
N ALA A 24 1.37 10.90 -19.18
CA ALA A 24 0.43 9.80 -19.39
C ALA A 24 -0.42 10.01 -20.65
N GLU A 25 -0.92 11.22 -20.89
CA GLU A 25 -1.65 11.59 -22.12
C GLU A 25 -0.74 11.47 -23.35
N GLY A 26 0.50 11.96 -23.26
CA GLY A 26 1.49 11.83 -24.34
C GLY A 26 1.87 10.37 -24.64
N MET A 27 1.90 9.51 -23.62
CA MET A 27 2.13 8.07 -23.77
C MET A 27 0.90 7.33 -24.32
N VAL A 28 -0.31 7.71 -23.90
CA VAL A 28 -1.58 7.18 -24.43
C VAL A 28 -1.73 7.55 -25.91
N ALA A 29 -1.40 8.79 -26.29
CA ALA A 29 -1.40 9.23 -27.68
C ALA A 29 -0.37 8.49 -28.55
N ARG A 30 0.73 7.99 -27.96
CA ARG A 30 1.79 7.27 -28.67
C ARG A 30 1.57 5.76 -28.76
N MET A 31 0.94 5.13 -27.77
CA MET A 31 0.81 3.66 -27.70
C MET A 31 -0.52 3.12 -28.22
N GLY A 32 -1.54 3.97 -28.45
CA GLY A 32 -2.83 3.52 -28.98
C GLY A 32 -3.67 2.66 -28.02
N ASP A 33 -3.08 2.21 -26.91
CA ASP A 33 -3.76 1.52 -25.84
C ASP A 33 -4.44 2.53 -24.90
N TYR A 34 -5.77 2.48 -24.87
CA TYR A 34 -6.56 3.05 -23.78
C TYR A 34 -6.24 2.28 -22.49
N SER A 35 -5.10 2.56 -21.86
CA SER A 35 -4.73 1.92 -20.60
C SER A 35 -5.76 2.36 -19.54
N ARG A 36 -6.72 1.48 -19.24
CA ARG A 36 -7.71 1.74 -18.18
C ARG A 36 -6.98 1.65 -16.85
N PRO A 37 -6.80 2.76 -16.12
CA PRO A 37 -5.97 2.74 -14.94
C PRO A 37 -6.71 1.98 -13.84
N SER A 38 -6.00 1.15 -13.08
CA SER A 38 -6.60 0.33 -12.03
C SER A 38 -7.31 1.19 -10.98
N VAL A 39 -8.47 0.75 -10.49
CA VAL A 39 -9.28 1.45 -9.47
C VAL A 39 -8.49 1.55 -8.16
N ALA A 40 -8.60 2.70 -7.48
CA ALA A 40 -7.91 2.94 -6.22
C ALA A 40 -8.53 2.10 -5.08
N LEU A 41 -7.67 1.50 -4.25
CA LEU A 41 -8.10 0.97 -2.95
C LEU A 41 -8.34 2.11 -1.98
N LEU A 42 -9.12 1.87 -0.93
CA LEU A 42 -9.35 2.84 0.14
C LEU A 42 -8.91 2.23 1.47
N ASP A 43 -8.65 3.06 2.48
CA ASP A 43 -8.25 2.59 3.81
C ASP A 43 -9.21 1.55 4.37
N ARG A 44 -10.53 1.70 4.16
CA ARG A 44 -11.52 0.69 4.56
C ARG A 44 -11.22 -0.71 3.98
N HIS A 45 -10.75 -0.78 2.73
CA HIS A 45 -10.40 -2.04 2.08
C HIS A 45 -9.12 -2.63 2.66
N ILE A 46 -8.14 -1.78 2.97
CA ILE A 46 -6.86 -2.17 3.59
C ILE A 46 -7.08 -2.69 5.01
N GLN A 47 -7.88 -1.98 5.80
CA GLN A 47 -8.28 -2.35 7.16
C GLN A 47 -9.11 -3.64 7.15
N ALA A 48 -10.04 -3.80 6.21
CA ALA A 48 -10.84 -5.02 6.07
C ALA A 48 -9.97 -6.24 5.72
N LEU A 49 -9.02 -6.10 4.77
CA LEU A 49 -8.04 -7.15 4.48
C LEU A 49 -7.17 -7.45 5.71
N GLY A 50 -6.70 -6.42 6.42
CA GLY A 50 -5.94 -6.56 7.66
C GLY A 50 -6.70 -7.36 8.72
N ARG A 51 -7.98 -7.04 8.97
CA ARG A 51 -8.84 -7.79 9.91
C ARG A 51 -9.12 -9.21 9.45
N PHE A 52 -9.30 -9.42 8.15
CA PHE A 52 -9.50 -10.75 7.59
C PHE A 52 -8.28 -11.65 7.79
N LEU A 53 -7.09 -11.13 7.48
CA LEU A 53 -5.82 -11.83 7.72
C LEU A 53 -5.56 -12.05 9.20
N ASP A 54 -5.91 -11.09 10.06
CA ASP A 54 -5.72 -11.22 11.51
C ASP A 54 -6.54 -12.40 12.08
N ARG A 55 -7.80 -12.57 11.65
CA ARG A 55 -8.60 -13.74 11.99
C ARG A 55 -7.95 -15.05 11.52
N GLN A 56 -7.60 -15.12 10.22
CA GLN A 56 -6.97 -16.32 9.66
C GLN A 56 -5.65 -16.67 10.37
N PHE A 57 -4.87 -15.67 10.79
CA PHE A 57 -3.62 -15.90 11.52
C PHE A 57 -3.85 -16.62 12.85
N HIS A 58 -4.88 -16.24 13.60
CA HIS A 58 -5.22 -16.87 14.87
C HIS A 58 -5.84 -18.26 14.69
N GLU A 59 -6.58 -18.46 13.60
CA GLU A 59 -7.17 -19.76 13.22
C GLU A 59 -6.14 -20.72 12.63
N ALA A 60 -4.99 -20.23 12.15
CA ALA A 60 -3.96 -21.03 11.52
C ALA A 60 -3.32 -22.03 12.50
N THR A 61 -3.31 -23.30 12.09
CA THR A 61 -2.81 -24.44 12.87
C THR A 61 -1.34 -24.73 12.62
N SER A 62 -0.79 -24.29 11.48
CA SER A 62 0.62 -24.52 11.13
C SER A 62 1.44 -23.23 11.12
N ASN A 63 2.72 -23.34 11.47
CA ASN A 63 3.66 -22.21 11.45
C ASN A 63 3.87 -21.66 10.03
N ILE A 64 3.88 -22.54 9.02
CA ILE A 64 4.01 -22.13 7.62
C ILE A 64 2.82 -21.26 7.21
N GLN A 65 1.60 -21.67 7.57
CA GLN A 65 0.40 -20.87 7.30
C GLN A 65 0.41 -19.55 8.07
N ARG A 66 0.84 -19.55 9.33
CA ARG A 66 1.00 -18.31 10.12
C ARG A 66 1.98 -17.35 9.46
N GLN A 67 3.10 -17.85 8.98
CA GLN A 67 4.09 -17.04 8.27
C GLN A 67 3.49 -16.46 6.98
N ASP A 68 2.86 -17.29 6.16
CA ASP A 68 2.26 -16.89 4.88
C ASP A 68 1.22 -15.77 5.06
N ILE A 69 0.32 -15.92 6.05
CA ILE A 69 -0.66 -14.90 6.40
C ILE A 69 0.01 -13.64 6.95
N ALA A 70 1.06 -13.79 7.77
CA ALA A 70 1.79 -12.65 8.30
C ALA A 70 2.49 -11.84 7.21
N LEU A 71 3.09 -12.53 6.22
CA LEU A 71 3.67 -11.91 5.02
C LEU A 71 2.61 -11.22 4.17
N ALA A 72 1.41 -11.80 4.02
CA ALA A 72 0.31 -11.13 3.32
C ALA A 72 -0.12 -9.84 4.05
N GLY A 73 -0.18 -9.87 5.38
CA GLY A 73 -0.48 -8.70 6.19
C GLY A 73 0.59 -7.62 6.08
N LEU A 74 1.86 -8.03 6.09
CA LEU A 74 2.99 -7.14 5.89
C LEU A 74 2.97 -6.50 4.50
N ALA A 75 2.78 -7.29 3.43
CA ALA A 75 2.69 -6.80 2.06
C ALA A 75 1.57 -5.76 1.90
N ASN A 76 0.39 -6.04 2.46
CA ASN A 76 -0.74 -5.12 2.45
C ASN A 76 -0.38 -3.74 3.02
N LEU A 77 0.39 -3.69 4.12
CA LEU A 77 0.77 -2.42 4.76
C LEU A 77 1.98 -1.76 4.09
N VAL A 78 2.95 -2.52 3.62
CA VAL A 78 4.13 -1.98 2.91
C VAL A 78 3.71 -1.33 1.59
N LEU A 79 2.80 -1.97 0.84
CA LEU A 79 2.23 -1.42 -0.38
C LEU A 79 1.40 -0.15 -0.11
N TRP A 80 0.68 -0.11 1.01
CA TRP A 80 -0.19 1.01 1.37
C TRP A 80 0.56 2.21 1.96
N LEU A 81 1.29 1.99 3.06
CA LEU A 81 1.94 3.03 3.85
C LEU A 81 3.32 3.43 3.31
N GLY A 82 3.99 2.50 2.61
CA GLY A 82 5.28 2.75 1.98
C GLY A 82 5.17 3.24 0.53
N TRP A 83 3.96 3.23 -0.06
CA TRP A 83 3.70 3.50 -1.48
C TRP A 83 4.60 2.72 -2.46
N LEU A 84 5.09 1.55 -2.05
CA LEU A 84 5.98 0.74 -2.86
C LEU A 84 5.25 0.21 -4.09
N CYS A 85 5.94 0.18 -5.23
CA CYS A 85 5.49 -0.59 -6.37
C CYS A 85 5.71 -2.10 -6.14
N SER A 86 5.12 -2.93 -6.99
CA SER A 86 5.23 -4.39 -6.86
C SER A 86 6.69 -4.89 -6.91
N ALA A 87 7.53 -4.27 -7.73
CA ALA A 87 8.92 -4.68 -7.90
C ALA A 87 9.76 -4.30 -6.68
N GLU A 88 9.52 -3.12 -6.09
CA GLU A 88 10.15 -2.70 -4.84
C GLU A 88 9.73 -3.60 -3.68
N CYS A 89 8.43 -3.84 -3.51
CA CYS A 89 7.92 -4.64 -2.39
C CYS A 89 8.38 -6.11 -2.47
N PHE A 90 8.18 -6.79 -3.60
CA PHE A 90 8.51 -8.22 -3.73
C PHE A 90 9.98 -8.49 -4.09
N GLY A 91 10.77 -7.43 -4.28
CA GLY A 91 12.22 -7.51 -4.39
C GLY A 91 12.97 -7.38 -3.06
N LEU A 92 12.27 -7.14 -1.93
CA LEU A 92 12.86 -7.03 -0.61
C LEU A 92 13.40 -8.37 -0.11
N ASN A 93 14.61 -8.35 0.44
CA ASN A 93 15.17 -9.43 1.22
C ASN A 93 15.08 -9.14 2.73
N TRP A 94 15.24 -10.18 3.55
CA TRP A 94 15.22 -10.02 5.01
C TRP A 94 16.32 -9.09 5.50
N GLU A 95 17.47 -9.10 4.83
CA GLU A 95 18.60 -8.23 5.09
C GLU A 95 18.29 -6.76 4.79
N ASP A 96 17.32 -6.49 3.93
CA ASP A 96 16.88 -5.13 3.58
C ASP A 96 15.93 -4.54 4.63
N CYS A 97 15.45 -5.38 5.56
CA CYS A 97 14.44 -5.01 6.54
C CYS A 97 15.03 -4.88 7.94
N SER A 98 14.66 -3.83 8.67
CA SER A 98 14.92 -3.72 10.10
C SER A 98 13.71 -3.21 10.86
N ILE A 99 13.64 -3.53 12.14
CA ILE A 99 12.61 -3.06 13.05
C ILE A 99 13.27 -2.40 14.26
N LEU A 100 12.75 -1.26 14.65
CA LEU A 100 13.00 -0.62 15.94
C LEU A 100 11.71 -0.71 16.73
N GLU A 101 11.79 -1.27 17.92
CA GLU A 101 10.61 -1.50 18.73
C GLU A 101 10.16 -0.22 19.44
N PRO A 102 8.86 -0.07 19.74
CA PRO A 102 8.35 1.09 20.46
C PRO A 102 9.08 1.35 21.78
N GLU A 103 9.54 0.30 22.46
CA GLU A 103 10.28 0.38 23.71
C GLU A 103 11.70 0.96 23.52
N ASP A 104 12.26 0.81 22.33
CA ASP A 104 13.61 1.24 21.94
C ASP A 104 13.62 2.64 21.30
N TYR A 105 12.54 3.42 21.45
CA TYR A 105 12.36 4.74 20.82
C TYR A 105 13.57 5.69 20.97
N GLY A 106 14.27 5.62 22.11
CA GLY A 106 15.44 6.45 22.41
C GLY A 106 16.66 6.19 21.52
N GLN A 107 16.73 5.03 20.86
CA GLN A 107 17.85 4.70 19.96
C GLN A 107 17.83 5.49 18.64
N ALA A 108 16.67 6.05 18.26
CA ALA A 108 16.50 6.78 17.02
C ALA A 108 15.80 8.14 17.19
N ASP A 109 15.86 8.71 18.41
CA ASP A 109 15.24 9.99 18.77
C ASP A 109 13.75 10.06 18.38
N LEU A 110 13.04 8.94 18.53
CA LEU A 110 11.60 8.88 18.27
C LEU A 110 10.82 9.38 19.50
N PRO A 111 9.58 9.89 19.31
CA PRO A 111 8.69 10.13 20.43
C PRO A 111 8.51 8.87 21.29
N ARG A 112 8.24 9.05 22.58
CA ARG A 112 8.07 7.93 23.52
C ARG A 112 7.07 6.90 22.96
N ASN A 113 7.42 5.62 23.11
CA ASN A 113 6.60 4.48 22.66
C ASN A 113 6.31 4.48 21.16
N CYS A 114 7.17 5.08 20.34
CA CYS A 114 7.16 4.97 18.88
C CYS A 114 8.36 4.12 18.42
N GLY A 115 8.15 3.25 17.44
CA GLY A 115 9.20 2.39 16.87
C GLY A 115 8.97 2.21 15.38
N MET A 116 9.95 1.88 14.54
CA MET A 116 9.79 1.90 13.07
C MET A 116 10.08 0.58 12.40
N VAL A 117 9.54 0.39 11.20
CA VAL A 117 10.01 -0.64 10.27
C VAL A 117 10.68 0.05 9.09
N THR A 118 11.92 -0.31 8.82
CA THR A 118 12.72 0.26 7.75
C THR A 118 12.90 -0.76 6.64
N PHE A 119 12.70 -0.33 5.41
CA PHE A 119 12.91 -1.10 4.19
C PHE A 119 13.95 -0.39 3.33
N ARG A 120 15.11 -1.02 3.15
CA ARG A 120 16.16 -0.52 2.27
C ARG A 120 15.82 -0.94 0.84
N LEU A 121 15.43 0.01 0.00
CA LEU A 121 15.20 -0.30 -1.40
C LEU A 121 16.55 -0.41 -2.12
N ASN A 122 16.61 -1.31 -3.09
CA ASN A 122 17.73 -1.36 -4.03
C ASN A 122 17.95 0.05 -4.63
N PRO A 123 19.20 0.45 -4.86
CA PRO A 123 19.50 1.79 -5.36
C PRO A 123 18.82 2.00 -6.71
N VAL A 124 17.95 3.02 -6.83
CA VAL A 124 17.44 3.47 -8.12
C VAL A 124 17.52 4.98 -8.19
N THR A 125 18.41 5.48 -9.05
CA THR A 125 18.02 6.29 -10.21
C THR A 125 19.21 6.55 -11.14
N LYS A 126 18.85 6.84 -12.40
CA LYS A 126 19.67 7.14 -13.58
C LYS A 126 20.75 8.23 -13.40
N SER A 127 20.78 8.90 -12.24
CA SER A 127 21.63 10.04 -11.91
C SER A 127 22.72 9.72 -10.87
N GLU A 128 22.52 8.77 -9.94
CA GLU A 128 23.51 8.44 -8.90
C GLU A 128 23.31 7.03 -8.36
N ARG A 129 24.19 6.10 -8.75
CA ARG A 129 24.05 4.65 -8.49
C ARG A 129 24.32 4.22 -7.04
N THR A 130 24.72 5.14 -6.15
CA THR A 130 25.17 4.85 -4.78
C THR A 130 24.18 5.25 -3.69
N ARG A 131 23.13 6.02 -4.00
CA ARG A 131 22.09 6.36 -3.01
C ARG A 131 20.98 5.31 -3.02
N THR A 132 20.86 4.58 -1.91
CA THR A 132 19.70 3.74 -1.61
C THR A 132 18.60 4.60 -0.98
N ALA A 133 17.36 4.45 -1.46
CA ALA A 133 16.21 5.07 -0.82
C ALA A 133 15.72 4.15 0.30
N ASN A 134 15.77 4.62 1.56
CA ASN A 134 15.16 3.92 2.67
C ASN A 134 13.69 4.36 2.79
N VAL A 135 12.78 3.39 2.86
CA VAL A 135 11.39 3.64 3.20
C VAL A 135 11.18 3.29 4.66
N ILE A 136 10.81 4.30 5.45
CA ILE A 136 10.55 4.18 6.87
C ILE A 136 9.04 4.24 7.07
N ILE A 137 8.49 3.20 7.71
CA ILE A 137 7.06 3.10 8.03
C ILE A 137 6.93 3.03 9.54
N ALA A 138 5.93 3.73 10.10
CA ALA A 138 5.65 3.61 11.51
C ALA A 138 5.32 2.16 11.93
N TYR A 139 5.82 1.70 13.09
CA TYR A 139 5.42 0.42 13.68
C TYR A 139 3.91 0.37 13.86
N THR A 140 3.30 1.47 14.31
CA THR A 140 1.85 1.71 14.26
C THR A 140 1.60 3.11 13.71
N ALA A 141 0.93 3.16 12.56
CA ALA A 141 0.53 4.41 11.93
C ALA A 141 -0.66 5.05 12.66
N TRP A 142 -0.89 6.34 12.42
CA TRP A 142 -2.02 7.09 12.98
C TRP A 142 -3.38 6.42 12.76
N SER A 143 -3.60 5.77 11.61
CA SER A 143 -4.83 5.04 11.29
C SER A 143 -5.01 3.72 12.05
N GLY A 144 -4.07 3.36 12.94
CA GLY A 144 -4.07 2.09 13.67
C GLY A 144 -3.52 0.90 12.86
N LEU A 145 -3.10 1.11 11.61
CA LEU A 145 -2.40 0.10 10.82
C LEU A 145 -1.04 -0.19 11.47
N CYS A 146 -0.82 -1.44 11.87
CA CYS A 146 0.33 -1.86 12.66
C CYS A 146 1.31 -2.69 11.82
N THR A 147 2.22 -2.03 11.12
CA THR A 147 3.28 -2.66 10.31
C THR A 147 4.20 -3.54 11.15
N GLY A 148 4.57 -3.06 12.34
CA GLY A 148 5.43 -3.77 13.26
C GLY A 148 4.87 -5.11 13.73
N LYS A 149 3.55 -5.17 14.02
CA LYS A 149 2.84 -6.42 14.35
C LYS A 149 3.03 -7.46 13.26
N TRP A 150 2.78 -7.09 12.01
CA TRP A 150 2.88 -8.04 10.89
C TRP A 150 4.32 -8.44 10.61
N PHE A 151 5.25 -7.50 10.71
CA PHE A 151 6.68 -7.77 10.57
C PHE A 151 7.19 -8.75 11.64
N ARG A 152 6.88 -8.50 12.92
CA ARG A 152 7.21 -9.40 14.03
C ARG A 152 6.61 -10.80 13.83
N ARG A 153 5.33 -10.89 13.48
CA ARG A 153 4.69 -12.18 13.19
C ARG A 153 5.41 -12.91 12.04
N ALA A 154 5.77 -12.21 10.98
CA ALA A 154 6.49 -12.82 9.86
C ALA A 154 7.89 -13.31 10.28
N LEU A 155 8.59 -12.57 11.13
CA LEU A 155 9.87 -12.99 11.71
C LEU A 155 9.75 -14.20 12.65
N SER A 156 8.76 -14.21 13.56
CA SER A 156 8.59 -15.29 14.55
C SER A 156 8.35 -16.66 13.92
N TYR A 157 7.69 -16.69 12.76
CA TYR A 157 7.37 -17.92 12.04
C TYR A 157 8.22 -18.11 10.79
N ARG A 158 9.33 -17.37 10.65
CA ARG A 158 10.13 -17.41 9.42
C ARG A 158 10.71 -18.80 9.17
N VAL A 159 10.49 -19.33 7.98
CA VAL A 159 11.12 -20.58 7.54
C VAL A 159 12.57 -20.34 7.09
N ARG A 160 12.91 -19.12 6.62
CA ARG A 160 14.24 -18.75 6.14
C ARG A 160 14.76 -17.53 6.89
N CYS A 161 16.05 -17.54 7.21
CA CYS A 161 16.71 -16.43 7.90
C CYS A 161 17.20 -15.32 6.95
N THR A 162 17.34 -15.64 5.66
CA THR A 162 17.97 -14.80 4.63
C THR A 162 17.19 -14.88 3.31
N GLY A 163 17.44 -13.93 2.41
CA GLY A 163 16.84 -13.91 1.08
C GLY A 163 15.43 -13.30 1.04
N PRO A 164 14.62 -13.61 0.01
CA PRO A 164 13.37 -12.90 -0.24
C PRO A 164 12.39 -12.94 0.94
N VAL A 165 11.81 -11.79 1.29
CA VAL A 165 10.78 -11.67 2.35
C VAL A 165 9.49 -12.33 1.90
N PHE A 166 9.02 -11.94 0.72
CA PHE A 166 7.74 -12.38 0.16
C PHE A 166 7.98 -13.52 -0.81
N CYS A 167 7.99 -14.75 -0.30
CA CYS A 167 8.14 -15.94 -1.13
C CYS A 167 7.18 -17.05 -0.71
N HIS A 168 6.83 -17.90 -1.67
CA HIS A 168 6.14 -19.16 -1.41
C HIS A 168 7.05 -20.10 -0.59
N ALA A 169 6.48 -21.17 -0.02
CA ALA A 169 7.24 -22.15 0.77
C ALA A 169 8.40 -22.80 -0.01
N ASN A 170 8.27 -22.92 -1.34
CA ASN A 170 9.33 -23.40 -2.23
C ASN A 170 10.47 -22.38 -2.46
N GLY A 171 10.31 -21.14 -2.00
CA GLY A 171 11.29 -20.06 -2.13
C GLY A 171 11.12 -19.16 -3.35
N ILE A 172 10.11 -19.41 -4.19
CA ILE A 172 9.83 -18.54 -5.33
C ILE A 172 9.21 -17.24 -4.81
N ALA A 173 9.79 -16.10 -5.21
CA ALA A 173 9.28 -14.78 -4.84
C ALA A 173 7.85 -14.57 -5.33
N TRP A 174 7.06 -13.85 -4.53
CA TRP A 174 5.71 -13.47 -4.91
C TRP A 174 5.72 -12.51 -6.09
N THR A 175 4.61 -12.50 -6.82
CA THR A 175 4.36 -11.54 -7.89
C THR A 175 3.13 -10.70 -7.54
N SER A 176 2.96 -9.59 -8.25
CA SER A 176 1.71 -8.82 -8.18
C SER A 176 0.48 -9.70 -8.38
N PHE A 177 0.56 -10.67 -9.28
CA PHE A 177 -0.56 -11.57 -9.56
C PHE A 177 -0.79 -12.54 -8.39
N SER A 178 0.25 -13.22 -7.88
CA SER A 178 0.07 -14.20 -6.81
C SER A 178 -0.51 -13.58 -5.55
N PHE A 179 0.00 -12.42 -5.11
CA PHE A 179 -0.55 -11.72 -3.95
C PHE A 179 -2.02 -11.32 -4.15
N ARG A 180 -2.37 -10.77 -5.32
CA ARG A 180 -3.74 -10.30 -5.55
C ARG A 180 -4.73 -11.45 -5.64
N SER A 181 -4.37 -12.50 -6.37
CA SER A 181 -5.22 -13.68 -6.54
C SER A 181 -5.42 -14.44 -5.22
N THR A 182 -4.39 -14.52 -4.38
CA THR A 182 -4.47 -15.30 -3.14
C THR A 182 -5.10 -14.52 -1.97
N TYR A 183 -4.83 -13.21 -1.83
CA TYR A 183 -5.26 -12.45 -0.65
C TYR A 183 -6.18 -11.28 -0.97
N LEU A 184 -5.83 -10.45 -1.95
CA LEU A 184 -6.58 -9.21 -2.22
C LEU A 184 -7.98 -9.48 -2.75
N TYR A 185 -8.11 -10.20 -3.86
CA TYR A 185 -9.39 -10.42 -4.50
C TYR A 185 -10.38 -11.18 -3.62
N PRO A 186 -10.00 -12.27 -2.94
CA PRO A 186 -10.91 -12.94 -2.01
C PRO A 186 -11.44 -11.99 -0.92
N SER A 187 -10.59 -11.10 -0.40
CA SER A 187 -11.01 -10.09 0.57
C SER A 187 -11.97 -9.06 -0.04
N LEU A 188 -11.70 -8.56 -1.24
CA LEU A 188 -12.60 -7.61 -1.91
C LEU A 188 -13.96 -8.23 -2.26
N TYR A 189 -14.00 -9.49 -2.70
CA TYR A 189 -15.26 -10.20 -2.91
C TYR A 189 -16.04 -10.37 -1.60
N LYS A 190 -15.36 -10.71 -0.51
CA LYS A 190 -15.99 -10.81 0.80
C LYS A 190 -16.59 -9.47 1.24
N GLN A 191 -15.85 -8.37 1.09
CA GLN A 191 -16.33 -7.02 1.40
C GLN A 191 -17.53 -6.62 0.52
N ARG A 192 -17.53 -6.99 -0.76
CA ARG A 192 -18.67 -6.80 -1.66
C ARG A 192 -19.90 -7.57 -1.17
N LEU A 193 -19.75 -8.83 -0.77
CA LEU A 193 -20.83 -9.65 -0.23
C LEU A 193 -21.35 -9.11 1.12
N GLU A 194 -20.47 -8.51 1.92
CA GLU A 194 -20.81 -7.80 3.16
C GLU A 194 -21.46 -6.42 2.90
N GLY A 195 -21.63 -6.01 1.63
CA GLY A 195 -22.37 -4.83 1.23
C GLY A 195 -21.54 -3.55 1.07
N ASP A 196 -20.22 -3.62 0.84
CA ASP A 196 -19.42 -2.42 0.59
C ASP A 196 -19.94 -1.68 -0.66
N PRO A 197 -20.49 -0.45 -0.51
CA PRO A 197 -21.14 0.29 -1.60
C PRO A 197 -20.20 0.61 -2.76
N LEU A 198 -18.89 0.63 -2.53
CA LEU A 198 -17.90 0.93 -3.56
C LEU A 198 -17.45 -0.30 -4.33
N LEU A 199 -17.76 -1.49 -3.82
CA LEU A 199 -17.48 -2.76 -4.48
C LEU A 199 -18.74 -3.39 -5.10
N LEU A 200 -19.94 -3.05 -4.60
CA LEU A 200 -21.22 -3.50 -5.14
C LEU A 200 -21.36 -3.35 -6.67
N PRO A 201 -20.93 -2.22 -7.29
CA PRO A 201 -21.04 -2.02 -8.74
C PRO A 201 -20.28 -3.02 -9.60
N PHE A 202 -19.33 -3.78 -9.04
CA PHE A 202 -18.57 -4.81 -9.77
C PHE A 202 -19.37 -6.11 -9.84
N ASP A 203 -20.31 -6.17 -10.78
CA ASP A 203 -21.29 -7.26 -10.95
C ASP A 203 -20.73 -8.57 -11.50
N GLY A 204 -19.47 -8.58 -11.94
CA GLY A 204 -18.82 -9.77 -12.51
C GLY A 204 -19.07 -9.96 -14.00
N THR A 205 -19.76 -9.02 -14.67
CA THR A 205 -19.85 -9.03 -16.13
C THR A 205 -18.48 -8.84 -16.76
N PRO A 206 -18.26 -9.26 -18.02
CA PRO A 206 -16.99 -9.07 -18.71
C PRO A 206 -16.54 -7.60 -18.65
N SER A 207 -15.29 -7.36 -18.23
CA SER A 207 -14.72 -6.02 -17.98
C SER A 207 -15.24 -5.25 -16.76
N ASN A 208 -16.11 -5.86 -15.94
CA ASN A 208 -16.62 -5.30 -14.69
C ASN A 208 -16.46 -6.25 -13.48
N THR A 209 -15.47 -7.14 -13.54
CA THR A 209 -15.07 -7.97 -12.39
C THR A 209 -14.09 -7.20 -11.50
N ILE A 210 -13.93 -7.65 -10.24
CA ILE A 210 -12.94 -7.08 -9.32
C ILE A 210 -11.53 -7.19 -9.93
N GLU A 211 -11.18 -8.30 -10.57
CA GLU A 211 -9.86 -8.52 -11.17
C GLU A 211 -9.60 -7.57 -12.34
N SER A 212 -10.63 -7.28 -13.14
CA SER A 212 -10.52 -6.36 -14.27
C SER A 212 -10.30 -4.90 -13.82
N ARG A 213 -10.80 -4.54 -12.63
CA ARG A 213 -10.72 -3.19 -12.06
C ARG A 213 -9.49 -3.00 -11.18
N PHE A 214 -9.14 -4.01 -10.40
CA PHE A 214 -7.99 -4.07 -9.51
C PHE A 214 -6.83 -4.88 -10.12
N TRP A 215 -6.59 -4.67 -11.43
CA TRP A 215 -5.71 -5.48 -12.25
C TRP A 215 -4.20 -5.27 -11.99
N SER A 216 -3.81 -4.28 -11.18
CA SER A 216 -2.43 -4.00 -10.80
C SER A 216 -2.32 -3.49 -9.37
N LEU A 217 -1.20 -3.76 -8.69
CA LEU A 217 -0.90 -3.19 -7.36
C LEU A 217 -0.77 -1.66 -7.34
N HIS A 218 -0.82 -1.00 -8.51
CA HIS A 218 -1.01 0.44 -8.57
C HIS A 218 -2.31 0.90 -7.86
N CYS A 219 -3.30 0.01 -7.66
CA CYS A 219 -4.49 0.30 -6.86
C CYS A 219 -4.16 0.76 -5.42
N TYR A 220 -3.08 0.25 -4.80
CA TYR A 220 -2.58 0.71 -3.50
C TYR A 220 -2.03 2.13 -3.56
N ARG A 221 -1.12 2.40 -4.51
CA ARG A 221 -0.49 3.73 -4.67
C ARG A 221 -1.51 4.81 -5.01
N ARG A 222 -2.49 4.50 -5.86
CA ARG A 222 -3.58 5.42 -6.19
C ARG A 222 -4.48 5.67 -4.98
N GLY A 223 -4.71 4.64 -4.17
CA GLY A 223 -5.50 4.72 -2.95
C GLY A 223 -4.91 5.60 -1.86
N GLY A 224 -3.62 5.45 -1.59
CA GLY A 224 -2.92 6.33 -0.66
C GLY A 224 -2.93 7.80 -1.11
N ARG A 225 -3.02 8.06 -2.43
CA ARG A 225 -3.24 9.40 -2.99
C ARG A 225 -4.72 9.86 -2.96
N SER A 226 -5.67 8.92 -2.83
CA SER A 226 -7.12 9.17 -2.92
C SER A 226 -7.82 9.25 -1.57
N HIS A 227 -7.11 9.46 -0.45
CA HIS A 227 -7.68 9.96 0.81
C HIS A 227 -8.31 11.35 0.72
N VAL A 228 -8.53 11.79 -0.51
CA VAL A 228 -8.95 13.09 -0.92
C VAL A 228 -10.08 12.88 -1.92
N SER A 229 -11.26 12.58 -1.39
CA SER A 229 -12.50 12.86 -2.11
C SER A 229 -12.88 14.30 -1.75
N PRO A 230 -12.88 15.24 -2.70
CA PRO A 230 -13.46 16.56 -2.46
C PRO A 230 -14.95 16.40 -2.14
N GLY A 231 -15.38 16.91 -0.98
CA GLY A 231 -16.78 17.33 -0.82
C GLY A 231 -17.76 16.38 -0.13
N GLU A 232 -17.35 15.21 0.39
CA GLU A 232 -18.26 14.44 1.25
C GLU A 232 -18.30 15.02 2.67
N ILE A 233 -19.52 15.27 3.16
CA ILE A 233 -19.79 15.56 4.56
C ILE A 233 -19.88 14.21 5.27
N CYS A 234 -18.84 13.86 6.03
CA CYS A 234 -18.87 12.70 6.91
C CYS A 234 -18.99 13.20 8.35
N GLY A 235 -20.06 12.81 9.06
CA GLY A 235 -20.28 13.21 10.46
C GLY A 235 -20.38 14.72 10.68
N GLY A 236 -20.93 15.48 9.71
CA GLY A 236 -21.11 16.93 9.81
C GLY A 236 -19.83 17.77 9.57
N ARG A 237 -18.72 17.15 9.20
CA ARG A 237 -17.47 17.85 8.83
C ARG A 237 -17.18 17.69 7.35
N ARG A 238 -16.87 18.82 6.70
CA ARG A 238 -16.47 18.86 5.29
C ARG A 238 -15.04 18.33 5.18
N LEU A 239 -14.88 17.21 4.49
CA LEU A 239 -13.54 16.65 4.23
C LEU A 239 -12.78 17.58 3.29
N THR A 240 -11.58 18.00 3.69
CA THR A 240 -10.68 18.84 2.89
C THR A 240 -9.65 17.99 2.17
N ILE A 241 -9.06 18.56 1.11
CA ILE A 241 -7.86 17.99 0.48
C ILE A 241 -6.79 17.83 1.55
N ALA A 242 -6.31 16.59 1.73
CA ALA A 242 -5.14 16.34 2.53
C ALA A 242 -3.96 17.06 1.86
N SER A 243 -3.28 17.93 2.61
CA SER A 243 -2.01 18.51 2.16
C SER A 243 -1.00 17.40 1.81
N GLU A 244 0.00 17.72 0.99
CA GLU A 244 1.10 16.77 0.73
C GLU A 244 1.72 16.26 2.04
N THR A 245 1.80 17.14 3.04
CA THR A 245 2.22 16.80 4.39
C THR A 245 1.30 15.78 5.05
N GLN A 246 -0.03 15.95 5.00
CA GLN A 246 -0.99 15.00 5.58
C GLN A 246 -1.01 13.65 4.87
N VAL A 247 -0.85 13.64 3.55
CA VAL A 247 -0.67 12.40 2.78
C VAL A 247 0.59 11.70 3.26
N TYR A 248 1.70 12.42 3.38
CA TYR A 248 2.99 11.92 3.86
C TYR A 248 2.99 11.52 5.36
N GLU A 249 2.18 12.17 6.18
CA GLU A 249 2.00 11.91 7.62
C GLU A 249 1.10 10.71 7.90
N HIS A 250 0.31 10.25 6.94
CA HIS A 250 -0.54 9.07 7.12
C HIS A 250 0.29 7.81 7.46
N SER A 251 1.55 7.78 7.02
CA SER A 251 2.54 6.75 7.34
C SER A 251 3.25 6.94 8.68
N ARG A 252 2.95 8.02 9.42
CA ARG A 252 3.67 8.45 10.62
C ARG A 252 2.90 8.20 11.93
N TRP A 253 3.65 8.39 13.01
CA TRP A 253 3.44 7.95 14.39
C TRP A 253 2.08 8.24 15.01
N ARG A 254 1.60 7.31 15.86
CA ARG A 254 0.56 7.57 16.87
C ARG A 254 1.23 7.79 18.23
N LEU A 255 0.93 8.90 18.90
CA LEU A 255 1.30 9.07 20.31
C LEU A 255 0.50 8.05 21.14
N MET A 256 1.18 7.13 21.82
CA MET A 256 0.53 6.26 22.79
C MET A 256 0.50 7.02 24.12
N GLU A 257 -0.62 7.69 24.42
CA GLU A 257 -0.84 8.28 25.73
C GLU A 257 -0.96 7.14 26.76
N THR A 258 -0.02 7.10 27.70
CA THR A 258 -0.10 6.22 28.86
C THR A 258 -1.07 6.81 29.87
N SER A 259 -2.22 6.14 30.06
CA SER A 259 -3.06 6.26 31.26
C SER A 259 -2.41 5.55 32.43
#